data_AF-K0VDI2-F1
#
_entry.id   AF-K0VDI2-F1
#
_cell.length_a   1.000
_cell.length_b   1.000
_cell.length_c   1.000
_cell.angle_alpha   90.00
_cell.angle_beta   90.00
_cell.angle_gamma   90.00
#
_symmetry.space_group_name_H-M   'P 1'
#
loop_
_entity.id
_entity.type
_entity.pdbx_description
1 polymer ?
#
loop_
_entity_poly.entity_id
_entity_poly.type
_entity_poly.pdbx_seq_one_letter_code
_entity_poly.pdbx_strand_id
1 'polypeptide(L)'
;MLDLDLAAELKKVLPSVNQGWTFSSTPGWYLSDDDDRLPMYWDGTKWHDPAGDFEHRVVELVTPYLEQIFKQGFTAGYVAAHEESAL
;
A
#
# COMPACT_ATOMS: atom_id res chain seq x y z
N MET A 1 -12.78 -20.17 5.93
CA MET A 1 -13.09 -19.47 4.66
C MET A 1 -14.58 -19.17 4.67
N LEU A 2 -14.96 -17.89 4.66
CA LEU A 2 -16.36 -17.48 4.67
C LEU A 2 -16.96 -17.71 3.28
N ASP A 3 -18.15 -18.30 3.22
CA ASP A 3 -18.87 -18.53 1.97
C ASP A 3 -19.59 -17.23 1.56
N LEU A 4 -19.08 -16.59 0.51
CA LEU A 4 -19.56 -15.30 0.01
C LEU A 4 -20.93 -15.40 -0.67
N ASP A 5 -21.27 -16.57 -1.21
CA ASP A 5 -22.56 -16.81 -1.85
C ASP A 5 -23.66 -16.90 -0.79
N LEU A 6 -23.37 -17.57 0.33
CA LEU A 6 -24.27 -17.63 1.48
C LEU A 6 -24.54 -16.24 2.09
N ALA A 7 -23.52 -15.38 2.18
CA ALA A 7 -23.68 -14.01 2.66
C ALA A 7 -24.58 -13.15 1.74
N ALA A 8 -24.47 -13.34 0.42
CA ALA A 8 -25.30 -12.64 -0.56
C ALA A 8 -26.77 -13.09 -0.55
N GLU A 9 -27.03 -14.37 -0.30
CA GLU A 9 -28.39 -14.91 -0.14
C GLU A 9 -29.06 -14.40 1.15
N LEU A 10 -28.34 -14.41 2.27
CA LEU A 10 -28.86 -13.95 3.57
C LEU A 10 -29.22 -12.45 3.56
N LYS A 11 -28.50 -11.63 2.78
CA LYS A 11 -28.79 -10.19 2.58
C LYS A 11 -30.15 -9.93 1.93
N LYS A 12 -30.63 -10.84 1.08
CA LYS A 12 -31.94 -10.70 0.40
C LYS A 12 -33.11 -11.01 1.33
N VAL A 13 -32.90 -11.87 2.32
CA VAL A 13 -33.97 -12.40 3.19
C VAL A 13 -34.06 -11.65 4.51
N LEU A 14 -32.95 -11.08 5.01
CA LEU A 14 -32.89 -10.37 6.29
C LEU A 14 -32.23 -8.99 6.12
N PRO A 15 -32.97 -7.95 5.73
CA PRO A 15 -32.40 -6.61 5.55
C PRO A 15 -31.90 -5.96 6.86
N SER A 16 -32.30 -6.50 8.03
CA SER A 16 -31.77 -6.11 9.35
C SER A 16 -30.35 -6.65 9.62
N VAL A 17 -29.86 -7.59 8.81
CA VAL A 17 -28.48 -8.10 8.88
C VAL A 17 -27.45 -7.02 8.55
N ASN A 18 -27.87 -5.91 7.94
CA ASN A 18 -27.05 -4.70 7.77
C ASN A 18 -26.59 -4.06 9.10
N GLN A 19 -27.19 -4.40 10.25
CA GLN A 19 -26.81 -3.87 11.56
C GLN A 19 -26.05 -4.87 12.45
N GLY A 20 -25.83 -6.11 11.96
CA GLY A 20 -25.24 -7.19 12.74
C GLY A 20 -24.02 -7.87 12.12
N TRP A 21 -23.65 -7.53 10.88
CA TRP A 21 -22.33 -7.85 10.32
C TRP A 21 -21.40 -6.63 10.41
N THR A 22 -21.60 -5.80 11.43
CA THR A 22 -20.47 -5.19 12.11
C THR A 22 -19.62 -6.37 12.59
N PHE A 23 -18.58 -6.71 11.83
CA PHE A 23 -17.42 -7.38 12.39
C PHE A 23 -17.23 -6.80 13.79
N SER A 24 -17.17 -7.63 14.82
CA SER A 24 -16.99 -7.16 16.20
C SER A 24 -15.57 -6.62 16.42
N SER A 25 -15.02 -5.90 15.45
CA SER A 25 -13.71 -5.30 15.51
C SER A 25 -13.84 -4.00 16.27
N THR A 26 -13.81 -4.12 17.58
CA THR A 26 -13.25 -3.06 18.44
C THR A 26 -12.00 -2.50 17.77
N PRO A 27 -11.75 -1.18 17.80
CA PRO A 27 -10.54 -0.63 17.22
C PRO A 27 -9.29 -1.41 17.65
N GLY A 28 -8.44 -1.79 16.71
CA GLY A 28 -7.40 -2.77 16.98
C GLY A 28 -6.59 -3.21 15.77
N TRP A 29 -5.58 -4.02 16.08
CA TRP A 29 -4.65 -4.59 15.11
C TRP A 29 -5.12 -5.97 14.66
N TYR A 30 -5.09 -6.19 13.36
CA TYR A 30 -5.47 -7.43 12.70
C TYR A 30 -4.43 -7.78 11.65
N LEU A 31 -4.44 -9.03 11.19
CA LEU A 31 -3.64 -9.45 10.04
C LEU A 31 -4.52 -9.35 8.80
N SER A 32 -3.95 -8.90 7.69
CA SER A 32 -4.62 -8.97 6.38
C SER A 32 -4.89 -10.42 5.97
N ASP A 33 -5.87 -10.59 5.09
CA ASP A 33 -6.29 -11.89 4.55
C ASP A 33 -5.41 -12.38 3.38
N ASP A 34 -4.34 -11.66 3.06
CA ASP A 34 -3.35 -12.06 2.05
C ASP A 34 -2.33 -13.07 2.62
N ASP A 35 -1.55 -13.69 1.73
CA ASP A 35 -0.58 -14.74 2.09
C ASP A 35 0.49 -14.22 3.07
N ASP A 36 0.83 -12.93 2.99
CA ASP A 36 1.87 -12.30 3.79
C ASP A 36 1.38 -11.84 5.18
N ARG A 37 0.07 -11.81 5.43
CA ARG A 37 -0.55 -11.50 6.73
C ARG A 37 0.02 -10.24 7.36
N LEU A 38 0.00 -9.14 6.62
CA LEU A 38 0.51 -7.85 7.05
C LEU A 38 -0.33 -7.24 8.19
N PRO A 39 0.29 -6.54 9.14
CA PRO A 39 -0.44 -5.86 10.21
C PRO A 39 -1.27 -4.68 9.68
N MET A 40 -2.58 -4.74 9.89
CA MET A 40 -3.57 -3.73 9.52
C MET A 40 -4.26 -3.18 10.76
N TYR A 41 -4.57 -1.88 10.79
CA TYR A 41 -5.29 -1.27 11.91
C TYR A 41 -6.72 -0.89 11.51
N TRP A 42 -7.71 -1.35 12.28
CA TRP A 42 -9.10 -0.94 12.15
C TRP A 42 -9.40 0.14 13.19
N ASP A 43 -9.88 1.31 12.76
CA ASP A 43 -10.19 2.42 13.68
C ASP A 43 -11.66 2.46 14.15
N GLY A 44 -12.48 1.50 13.73
CA GLY A 44 -13.94 1.52 13.94
C GLY A 44 -14.73 2.04 12.74
N THR A 45 -14.07 2.65 11.76
CA THR A 45 -14.68 3.27 10.57
C THR A 45 -14.02 2.85 9.27
N LYS A 46 -12.70 2.69 9.25
CA LYS A 46 -11.91 2.26 8.10
C LYS A 46 -10.65 1.48 8.51
N TRP A 47 -10.11 0.74 7.55
CA TRP A 47 -8.82 0.09 7.64
C TRP A 47 -7.69 1.06 7.31
N HIS A 48 -6.59 0.94 8.04
CA HIS A 48 -5.33 1.62 7.81
C HIS A 48 -4.25 0.57 7.56
N ASP A 49 -3.38 0.85 6.61
CA ASP A 49 -2.21 0.04 6.27
C ASP A 49 -0.93 0.81 6.61
N PRO A 50 -0.42 0.69 7.85
CA PRO A 50 0.77 1.42 8.27
C PRO A 50 2.03 0.99 7.52
N ALA A 51 2.08 -0.26 7.03
CA ALA A 51 3.22 -0.76 6.28
C ALA A 51 3.27 -0.13 4.89
N GLY A 52 2.14 -0.14 4.17
CA GLY A 52 1.98 0.54 2.88
C GLY A 52 2.16 2.06 3.00
N ASP A 53 1.61 2.69 4.04
CA ASP A 53 1.79 4.13 4.29
C ASP A 53 3.27 4.49 4.50
N PHE A 54 4.00 3.65 5.25
CA PHE A 54 5.43 3.84 5.47
C PHE A 54 6.23 3.66 4.17
N GLU A 55 5.96 2.59 3.42
CA GLU A 55 6.61 2.33 2.13
C GLU A 55 6.40 3.50 1.16
N HIS A 56 5.16 3.97 1.03
CA HIS A 56 4.84 5.12 0.17
C HIS A 56 5.64 6.36 0.57
N ARG A 57 5.74 6.62 1.88
CA ARG A 57 6.49 7.76 2.39
C ARG A 57 7.99 7.65 2.14
N VAL A 58 8.56 6.46 2.28
CA VAL A 58 9.97 6.21 1.95
C VAL A 58 10.23 6.45 0.47
N VAL A 59 9.37 5.93 -0.41
CA VAL A 59 9.49 6.14 -1.86
C VAL A 59 9.40 7.63 -2.20
N GLU A 60 8.43 8.36 -1.63
CA GLU A 60 8.26 9.80 -1.83
C GLU A 60 9.52 10.58 -1.44
N LEU A 61 10.14 10.22 -0.31
CA LEU A 61 11.35 10.88 0.18
C LEU A 61 12.58 10.55 -0.65
N VAL A 62 12.72 9.31 -1.12
CA VAL A 62 13.96 8.83 -1.76
C VAL A 62 13.99 9.15 -3.27
N THR A 63 12.83 9.16 -3.93
CA THR A 63 12.73 9.35 -5.39
C THR A 63 13.49 10.60 -5.89
N PRO A 64 13.31 11.81 -5.31
CA PRO A 64 13.99 13.00 -5.81
C PRO A 64 15.53 12.90 -5.75
N TYR A 65 16.06 12.23 -4.72
CA TYR A 65 17.51 12.04 -4.57
C TYR A 65 18.05 11.06 -5.61
N LEU A 66 17.33 9.97 -5.88
CA LEU A 66 17.73 9.02 -6.93
C LEU A 66 17.73 9.68 -8.30
N GLU A 67 16.72 10.49 -8.61
CA GLU A 67 16.66 11.27 -9.85
C GLU A 67 17.83 12.25 -9.97
N GLN A 68 18.19 12.93 -8.88
CA GLN A 68 19.32 13.84 -8.84
C GLN A 68 20.65 13.12 -9.11
N ILE A 69 20.90 12.00 -8.42
CA ILE A 69 22.13 11.21 -8.59
C ILE A 69 22.23 10.70 -10.03
N PHE A 70 21.13 10.20 -10.58
CA PHE A 70 21.07 9.75 -11.97
C PHE A 70 21.42 10.87 -12.93
N LYS A 71 20.80 12.06 -12.79
CA LYS A 71 21.08 13.22 -13.63
C LYS A 71 22.54 13.67 -13.56
N GLN A 72 23.11 13.71 -12.36
CA GLN A 72 24.51 14.07 -12.15
C GLN A 72 25.46 13.09 -12.83
N GLY A 73 25.25 11.78 -12.63
CA GLY A 73 26.05 10.73 -13.26
C GLY A 73 25.95 10.76 -14.79
N PHE A 74 24.74 10.94 -15.33
CA PHE A 74 24.52 11.06 -16.76
C PHE A 74 25.26 12.27 -17.35
N THR A 75 25.20 13.42 -16.68
CA THR A 75 25.87 14.65 -17.14
C THR A 75 27.38 14.49 -17.12
N ALA A 76 27.93 13.92 -16.04
CA ALA A 76 29.36 13.67 -15.91
C ALA A 76 29.88 12.73 -17.01
N GLY A 77 29.15 11.64 -17.27
CA GLY A 77 29.50 10.71 -18.36
C GLY A 77 29.43 11.35 -19.75
N TYR A 78 28.41 12.19 -20.00
CA TYR A 78 28.29 12.91 -21.26
C TYR A 78 29.46 13.87 -21.51
N VAL A 79 29.87 14.61 -20.49
CA VAL A 79 31.02 15.52 -20.55
C VAL A 79 32.31 14.73 -20.81
N ALA A 80 32.56 13.66 -20.05
CA ALA A 80 33.75 12.82 -20.23
C ALA A 80 33.85 12.26 -21.67
N ALA A 81 32.74 11.78 -22.24
CA ALA A 81 32.72 11.27 -23.60
C ALA A 81 32.99 12.34 -24.67
N HIS A 82 32.53 13.58 -24.44
CA HIS A 82 32.80 14.71 -25.34
C HIS A 82 34.25 15.17 -25.27
N GLU A 83 34.85 15.17 -24.08
CA GLU A 83 36.26 15.52 -23.88
C GLU A 83 37.20 14.45 -24.49
N GLU A 84 36.88 13.16 -24.36
CA GLU A 84 37.63 12.07 -24.99
C GLU A 84 37.55 12.08 -26.53
N SER A 85 36.43 12.53 -27.10
CA SER A 85 36.24 12.60 -28.55
C SER A 85 36.95 13.80 -29.21
N ALA A 86 37.44 14.76 -28.41
CA ALA A 86 38.11 15.98 -28.87
C ALA A 86 39.66 15.89 -28.84
N LEU A 87 40.21 14.78 -28.34
CA LEU A 87 41.64 14.42 -28.32
C LEU A 87 41.99 13.50 -29.50
#